data_AF-A0A0L9TAR4-F1
#
_entry.id   AF-A0A0L9TAR4-F1
#
_cell.length_a   1.000
_cell.length_b   1.000
_cell.length_c   1.000
_cell.angle_alpha   90.00
_cell.angle_beta   90.00
_cell.angle_gamma   90.00
#
_symmetry.space_group_name_H-M   'P 1'
#
loop_
_entity.id
_entity.type
_entity.pdbx_description
1 polymer ?
#
loop_
_entity_poly.entity_id
_entity_poly.type
_entity_poly.pdbx_seq_one_letter_code
_entity_poly.pdbx_strand_id
1 'polypeptide(L)'
;MAGSEPFPSPKILLAKPGIVTGAPVAGKFGRGGAGDDDSVQHRSRLPSVASLNLLSDSWDFHIDRFLPFLTENTDFTVIGVIGPPGVGKSTIMNELYGFDSSSPGMLPPFALQSEETRAMARHCSTGVEPRISTERIILLDTQPVFSASVLAEMMRPDGSSTISVLGGETMPAELAHELMGIQLAVLLASICHIVLVVSEGVRDDSMWQLMLTIDLLKHGISDPSLMASSLSQSSSSVLEKDRHLEHEEYVATPVFVHTKLQDQDFTPNNFVQLKKALMQYFRPSSFVRQHIGNKPEEHALSSTVRGSQMESKLIKLYAIPLKKKDENPRAQHESYVSALWKLRDQILSMKSPSFTRSVSEREWLKNSAKIWEQVTNSPTILEYCRTLQHSGMYRR
;
A
#
# COMPACT_ATOMS: atom_id res chain seq x y z
N MET A 1 1.06 50.31 22.39
CA MET A 1 1.61 48.97 22.07
C MET A 1 0.43 48.02 22.05
N ALA A 2 -0.01 47.63 20.85
CA ALA A 2 -1.18 46.77 20.65
C ALA A 2 -0.76 45.30 20.75
N GLY A 3 -1.46 44.52 21.57
CA GLY A 3 -1.32 43.07 21.66
C GLY A 3 -2.03 42.40 20.48
N SER A 4 -1.38 41.41 19.88
CA SER A 4 -1.93 40.58 18.81
C SER A 4 -2.87 39.51 19.39
N GLU A 5 -4.15 39.55 19.01
CA GLU A 5 -5.11 38.47 19.26
C GLU A 5 -4.75 37.21 18.44
N PRO A 6 -4.99 35.99 18.97
CA PRO A 6 -4.78 34.76 18.22
C PRO A 6 -5.92 34.54 17.19
N PHE A 7 -5.52 34.15 15.97
CA PHE A 7 -6.42 33.80 14.87
C PHE A 7 -7.38 32.65 15.26
N PRO A 8 -8.67 32.71 14.87
CA PRO A 8 -9.62 31.63 15.16
C PRO A 8 -9.30 30.39 14.32
N SER A 9 -9.24 29.23 14.97
CA SER A 9 -9.09 27.93 14.34
C SER A 9 -10.33 27.56 13.50
N PRO A 10 -10.16 26.82 12.37
CA PRO A 10 -11.29 26.47 11.50
C PRO A 10 -12.27 25.53 12.20
N LYS A 11 -13.56 25.89 12.18
CA LYS A 11 -14.65 25.05 12.68
C LYS A 11 -14.98 23.97 11.63
N ILE A 12 -14.77 22.70 11.96
CA ILE A 12 -15.28 21.58 11.15
C ILE A 12 -16.76 21.35 11.51
N LEU A 13 -17.62 21.51 10.52
CA LEU A 13 -19.01 21.06 10.54
C LEU A 13 -19.03 19.53 10.40
N LEU A 14 -19.03 18.81 11.52
CA LEU A 14 -19.58 17.45 11.54
C LEU A 14 -21.10 17.58 11.70
N ALA A 15 -21.85 17.23 10.64
CA ALA A 15 -23.28 17.02 10.76
C ALA A 15 -23.53 15.91 11.78
N LYS A 16 -24.20 16.25 12.88
CA LYS A 16 -24.71 15.29 13.86
C LYS A 16 -25.65 14.29 13.15
N PRO A 17 -25.50 12.97 13.35
CA PRO A 17 -26.58 12.04 13.05
C PRO A 17 -27.75 12.35 13.99
N GLY A 18 -28.94 12.56 13.42
CA GLY A 18 -30.16 12.81 14.18
C GLY A 18 -30.46 11.65 15.12
N ILE A 19 -30.57 11.97 16.41
CA ILE A 19 -31.11 11.08 17.43
C ILE A 19 -32.58 10.84 17.07
N VAL A 20 -32.90 9.66 16.53
CA VAL A 20 -34.29 9.20 16.46
C VAL A 20 -34.67 8.75 17.87
N THR A 21 -35.50 9.56 18.52
CA THR A 21 -36.09 9.32 19.82
C THR A 21 -37.01 8.10 19.77
N GLY A 22 -36.56 6.95 20.27
CA GLY A 22 -37.41 5.83 20.65
C GLY A 22 -37.93 6.04 22.07
N ALA A 23 -39.24 6.23 22.23
CA ALA A 23 -39.91 6.34 23.51
C ALA A 23 -39.79 5.04 24.35
N PRO A 24 -39.87 5.10 25.69
CA PRO A 24 -39.66 3.94 26.56
C PRO A 24 -40.93 3.09 26.63
N VAL A 25 -40.80 1.78 26.44
CA VAL A 25 -41.87 0.82 26.79
C VAL A 25 -41.53 0.20 28.14
N ALA A 26 -42.47 0.39 29.07
CA ALA A 26 -42.42 0.00 30.47
C ALA A 26 -42.23 -1.52 30.67
N GLY A 27 -41.54 -1.83 31.76
CA GLY A 27 -41.26 -3.20 32.18
C GLY A 27 -42.49 -4.00 32.59
N LYS A 28 -42.34 -5.33 32.51
CA LYS A 28 -43.19 -6.27 33.24
C LYS A 28 -42.37 -7.48 33.66
N PHE A 29 -42.37 -7.73 34.96
CA PHE A 29 -41.80 -8.89 35.63
C PHE A 29 -42.45 -10.20 35.14
N GLY A 30 -41.64 -11.25 34.99
CA GLY A 30 -42.08 -12.63 34.79
C GLY A 30 -41.02 -13.60 35.30
N ARG A 31 -41.43 -14.50 36.20
CA ARG A 31 -40.60 -15.39 37.03
C ARG A 31 -40.78 -16.83 36.52
N GLY A 32 -39.68 -17.56 36.32
CA GLY A 32 -39.62 -19.02 36.38
C GLY A 32 -39.44 -19.78 35.05
N GLY A 33 -38.66 -20.87 35.10
CA GLY A 33 -38.72 -21.99 34.14
C GLY A 33 -37.36 -22.43 33.60
N ALA A 34 -36.89 -23.59 34.06
CA ALA A 34 -35.72 -24.31 33.53
C ALA A 34 -36.02 -25.01 32.19
N GLY A 35 -34.99 -25.19 31.35
CA GLY A 35 -35.01 -26.05 30.17
C GLY A 35 -33.81 -25.79 29.27
N ASP A 36 -33.01 -26.84 29.03
CA ASP A 36 -31.91 -26.90 28.06
C ASP A 36 -32.32 -26.40 26.67
N ASP A 37 -31.43 -25.64 26.00
CA ASP A 37 -31.18 -25.85 24.57
C ASP A 37 -29.83 -25.22 24.17
N ASP A 38 -28.87 -26.07 23.80
CA ASP A 38 -27.64 -25.71 23.12
C ASP A 38 -27.98 -25.27 21.68
N SER A 39 -28.09 -23.97 21.43
CA SER A 39 -28.05 -23.44 20.06
C SER A 39 -27.66 -21.96 19.99
N VAL A 40 -26.57 -21.72 19.24
CA VAL A 40 -26.32 -20.56 18.38
C VAL A 40 -26.42 -19.17 19.02
N GLN A 41 -25.25 -18.60 19.33
CA GLN A 41 -25.03 -17.15 19.15
C GLN A 41 -23.75 -16.91 18.36
N HIS A 42 -23.83 -17.12 17.04
CA HIS A 42 -23.03 -16.33 16.10
C HIS A 42 -23.36 -14.86 16.38
N ARG A 43 -22.51 -14.20 17.16
CA ARG A 43 -22.60 -12.76 17.36
C ARG A 43 -22.23 -12.11 16.03
N SER A 44 -23.27 -11.84 15.24
CA SER A 44 -23.22 -10.99 14.06
C SER A 44 -22.58 -9.67 14.49
N ARG A 45 -21.35 -9.44 14.02
CA ARG A 45 -20.71 -8.14 14.11
C ARG A 45 -21.58 -7.18 13.32
N LEU A 46 -22.23 -6.25 14.02
CA LEU A 46 -22.76 -5.04 13.42
C LEU A 46 -21.66 -4.47 12.50
N PRO A 47 -21.95 -4.10 11.24
CA PRO A 47 -20.96 -3.47 10.40
C PRO A 47 -20.51 -2.19 11.11
N SER A 48 -19.21 -2.07 11.36
CA SER A 48 -18.62 -0.79 11.72
C SER A 48 -18.98 0.23 10.63
N VAL A 49 -18.96 1.53 10.95
CA VAL A 49 -18.98 2.65 9.98
C VAL A 49 -18.48 2.17 8.62
N ALA A 50 -19.39 2.10 7.63
CA ALA A 50 -19.24 1.24 6.46
C ALA A 50 -17.84 1.36 5.86
N SER A 51 -17.05 0.29 5.99
CA SER A 51 -15.66 0.27 5.52
C SER A 51 -15.57 0.75 4.08
N LEU A 52 -14.63 1.66 3.82
CA LEU A 52 -14.30 2.19 2.49
C LEU A 52 -13.33 1.28 1.72
N ASN A 53 -13.10 0.08 2.23
CA ASN A 53 -12.17 -0.89 1.67
C ASN A 53 -12.42 -1.12 0.18
N LEU A 54 -11.36 -0.99 -0.62
CA LEU A 54 -11.40 -1.22 -2.05
C LEU A 54 -11.34 -2.71 -2.40
N LEU A 55 -10.81 -3.55 -1.52
CA LEU A 55 -10.82 -5.02 -1.67
C LEU A 55 -11.70 -5.65 -0.59
N SER A 56 -12.71 -6.42 -0.99
CA SER A 56 -13.57 -7.17 -0.07
C SER A 56 -12.85 -8.37 0.55
N ASP A 57 -13.50 -8.98 1.54
CA ASP A 57 -13.07 -10.26 2.12
C ASP A 57 -13.10 -11.42 1.10
N SER A 58 -13.87 -11.26 0.00
CA SER A 58 -13.92 -12.19 -1.13
C SER A 58 -12.90 -11.89 -2.22
N TRP A 59 -12.02 -10.90 -2.02
CA TRP A 59 -10.99 -10.48 -2.98
C TRP A 59 -11.55 -9.78 -4.24
N ASP A 60 -12.74 -9.21 -4.13
CA ASP A 60 -13.39 -8.41 -5.17
C ASP A 60 -13.09 -6.91 -4.99
N PHE A 61 -12.91 -6.18 -6.09
CA PHE A 61 -12.58 -4.76 -6.05
C PHE A 61 -13.84 -3.89 -6.15
N HIS A 62 -14.14 -3.13 -5.10
CA HIS A 62 -15.33 -2.30 -5.00
C HIS A 62 -15.00 -0.81 -4.90
N ILE A 63 -15.54 -0.03 -5.83
CA ILE A 63 -15.28 1.42 -5.91
C ILE A 63 -16.46 2.27 -5.42
N ASP A 64 -17.67 1.71 -5.36
CA ASP A 64 -18.91 2.48 -5.20
C ASP A 64 -18.96 3.29 -3.90
N ARG A 65 -18.33 2.77 -2.83
CA ARG A 65 -18.28 3.44 -1.53
C ARG A 65 -17.26 4.56 -1.48
N PHE A 66 -16.15 4.44 -2.22
CA PHE A 66 -15.07 5.41 -2.19
C PHE A 66 -15.22 6.51 -3.27
N LEU A 67 -15.81 6.17 -4.42
CA LEU A 67 -16.02 7.08 -5.56
C LEU A 67 -16.71 8.42 -5.19
N PRO A 68 -17.69 8.49 -4.26
CA PRO A 68 -18.31 9.75 -3.86
C PRO A 68 -17.36 10.77 -3.23
N PHE A 69 -16.22 10.33 -2.67
CA PHE A 69 -15.22 11.22 -2.05
C PHE A 69 -14.21 11.79 -3.06
N LEU A 70 -14.25 11.30 -4.30
CA LEU A 70 -13.40 11.73 -5.40
C LEU A 70 -14.07 12.81 -6.23
N THR A 71 -13.24 13.66 -6.85
CA THR A 71 -13.63 14.82 -7.64
C THR A 71 -13.15 14.69 -9.08
N GLU A 72 -13.43 15.70 -9.91
CA GLU A 72 -12.85 15.78 -11.27
C GLU A 72 -11.46 16.44 -11.28
N ASN A 73 -10.82 16.60 -10.11
CA ASN A 73 -9.46 17.08 -10.00
C ASN A 73 -8.49 16.13 -10.72
N THR A 74 -7.58 16.69 -11.50
CA THR A 74 -6.53 15.97 -12.23
C THR A 74 -5.16 16.14 -11.59
N ASP A 75 -5.02 17.07 -10.63
CA ASP A 75 -3.78 17.31 -9.88
C ASP A 75 -3.88 16.63 -8.51
N PHE A 76 -3.58 15.34 -8.48
CA PHE A 76 -3.63 14.52 -7.28
C PHE A 76 -2.44 13.55 -7.26
N THR A 77 -2.10 13.08 -6.06
CA THR A 77 -1.07 12.05 -5.86
C THR A 77 -1.67 10.85 -5.16
N VAL A 78 -1.21 9.65 -5.54
CA VAL A 78 -1.65 8.37 -4.98
C VAL A 78 -0.44 7.71 -4.36
N ILE A 79 -0.51 7.44 -3.05
CA ILE A 79 0.57 6.81 -2.29
C ILE A 79 0.02 5.51 -1.69
N GLY A 80 0.56 4.39 -2.15
CA GLY A 80 0.29 3.08 -1.55
C GLY A 80 1.39 2.68 -0.59
N VAL A 81 1.07 1.82 0.39
CA VAL A 81 2.05 1.20 1.27
C VAL A 81 1.91 -0.31 1.24
N ILE A 82 3.02 -1.04 1.20
CA ILE A 82 3.06 -2.50 1.25
C ILE A 82 4.17 -2.97 2.18
N GLY A 83 3.96 -4.10 2.84
CA GLY A 83 4.94 -4.66 3.76
C GLY A 83 4.36 -5.69 4.73
N PRO A 84 5.23 -6.43 5.46
CA PRO A 84 4.84 -7.47 6.39
C PRO A 84 3.98 -6.99 7.58
N PRO A 85 3.45 -7.90 8.43
CA PRO A 85 2.78 -7.52 9.67
C PRO A 85 3.71 -6.73 10.60
N GLY A 86 3.18 -5.73 11.29
CA GLY A 86 3.89 -5.05 12.37
C GLY A 86 5.01 -4.10 11.94
N VAL A 87 5.31 -3.92 10.65
CA VAL A 87 6.36 -3.00 10.17
C VAL A 87 5.99 -1.51 10.27
N GLY A 88 4.77 -1.17 10.69
CA GLY A 88 4.34 0.21 10.91
C GLY A 88 3.75 0.93 9.71
N LYS A 89 3.19 0.20 8.73
CA LYS A 89 2.52 0.76 7.54
C LYS A 89 1.49 1.83 7.88
N SER A 90 0.46 1.47 8.63
CA SER A 90 -0.63 2.36 9.03
C SER A 90 -0.12 3.56 9.87
N THR A 91 0.96 3.38 10.64
CA THR A 91 1.62 4.49 11.35
C THR A 91 2.21 5.50 10.38
N ILE A 92 2.97 5.05 9.37
CA ILE A 92 3.53 5.92 8.33
C ILE A 92 2.40 6.61 7.55
N MET A 93 1.33 5.89 7.23
CA MET A 93 0.19 6.45 6.49
C MET A 93 -0.58 7.50 7.29
N ASN A 94 -0.72 7.34 8.61
CA ASN A 94 -1.31 8.35 9.46
C ASN A 94 -0.46 9.63 9.52
N GLU A 95 0.86 9.52 9.53
CA GLU A 95 1.76 10.67 9.50
C GLU A 95 1.71 11.40 8.16
N LEU A 96 1.63 10.67 7.04
CA LEU A 96 1.39 11.23 5.71
C LEU A 96 0.02 11.89 5.58
N TYR A 97 -0.98 11.37 6.28
CA TYR A 97 -2.30 12.00 6.36
C TYR A 97 -2.28 13.33 7.12
N GLY A 98 -1.26 13.57 7.94
CA GLY A 98 -1.20 14.72 8.85
C GLY A 98 -1.95 14.49 10.17
N PHE A 99 -2.06 13.22 10.61
CA PHE A 99 -2.66 12.91 11.91
C PHE A 99 -1.78 13.42 13.06
N ASP A 100 -2.37 14.22 13.94
CA ASP A 100 -1.73 14.69 15.16
C ASP A 100 -2.24 13.92 16.37
N SER A 101 -1.39 13.05 16.92
CA SER A 101 -1.69 12.27 18.11
C SER A 101 -1.77 13.07 19.41
N SER A 102 -1.35 14.34 19.41
CA SER A 102 -1.43 15.21 20.60
C SER A 102 -2.83 15.78 20.85
N SER A 103 -3.69 15.77 19.82
CA SER A 103 -5.06 16.27 19.88
C SER A 103 -5.99 15.28 20.59
N PRO A 104 -6.56 15.61 21.76
CA PRO A 104 -7.38 14.68 22.54
C PRO A 104 -8.66 14.25 21.79
N GLY A 105 -8.97 12.95 21.82
CA GLY A 105 -10.24 12.41 21.33
C GLY A 105 -10.32 12.14 19.83
N MET A 106 -9.25 12.42 19.06
CA MET A 106 -9.17 12.01 17.66
C MET A 106 -8.55 10.61 17.53
N LEU A 107 -9.27 9.71 16.88
CA LEU A 107 -8.73 8.42 16.48
C LEU A 107 -7.91 8.58 15.19
N PRO A 108 -6.83 7.80 15.02
CA PRO A 108 -6.07 7.81 13.80
C PRO A 108 -6.95 7.41 12.61
N PRO A 109 -6.78 8.05 11.43
CA PRO A 109 -7.49 7.67 10.20
C PRO A 109 -7.35 6.18 9.89
N PHE A 110 -6.13 5.66 9.87
CA PHE A 110 -5.85 4.23 9.72
C PHE A 110 -5.70 3.59 11.09
N ALA A 111 -6.42 2.49 11.32
CA ALA A 111 -6.38 1.79 12.60
C ALA A 111 -4.96 1.29 12.92
N LEU A 112 -4.50 1.58 14.13
CA LEU A 112 -3.22 1.09 14.64
C LEU A 112 -3.44 -0.21 15.43
N GLN A 113 -2.45 -1.10 15.41
CA GLN A 113 -2.50 -2.34 16.18
C GLN A 113 -2.60 -2.02 17.68
N SER A 114 -3.66 -2.52 18.32
CA SER A 114 -3.83 -2.43 19.78
C SER A 114 -2.99 -3.48 20.50
N GLU A 115 -2.80 -3.31 21.82
CA GLU A 115 -2.14 -4.34 22.64
C GLU A 115 -2.90 -5.66 22.64
N GLU A 116 -4.23 -5.61 22.58
CA GLU A 116 -5.09 -6.80 22.49
C GLU A 116 -4.88 -7.53 21.15
N THR A 117 -4.95 -6.82 20.03
CA THR A 117 -4.74 -7.41 18.70
C THR A 117 -3.32 -8.00 18.58
N ARG A 118 -2.33 -7.33 19.17
CA ARG A 118 -0.95 -7.82 19.25
C ARG A 118 -0.83 -9.09 20.10
N ALA A 119 -1.49 -9.14 21.25
CA ALA A 119 -1.51 -10.32 22.12
C ALA A 119 -2.21 -11.53 21.44
N MET A 120 -3.22 -11.28 20.62
CA MET A 120 -3.91 -12.30 19.82
C MET A 120 -3.17 -12.68 18.52
N ALA A 121 -2.01 -12.09 18.23
CA ALA A 121 -1.26 -12.28 16.99
C ALA A 121 -2.12 -12.09 15.72
N ARG A 122 -3.05 -11.11 15.74
CA ARG A 122 -3.93 -10.80 14.62
C ARG A 122 -3.42 -9.62 13.79
N HIS A 123 -3.76 -9.61 12.51
CA HIS A 123 -3.62 -8.43 11.67
C HIS A 123 -4.66 -7.37 12.03
N CYS A 124 -4.37 -6.13 11.66
CA CYS A 124 -5.23 -4.97 11.92
C CYS A 124 -5.89 -4.46 10.63
N SER A 125 -5.09 -4.30 9.57
CA SER A 125 -5.56 -3.87 8.24
C SER A 125 -5.97 -5.08 7.40
N THR A 126 -7.12 -4.96 6.73
CA THR A 126 -7.70 -5.97 5.81
C THR A 126 -7.99 -5.30 4.47
N GLY A 127 -7.72 -5.97 3.34
CA GLY A 127 -7.88 -5.41 2.00
C GLY A 127 -6.97 -4.20 1.69
N VAL A 128 -7.56 -3.17 1.08
CA VAL A 128 -6.93 -1.86 0.75
C VAL A 128 -7.84 -0.75 1.26
N GLU A 129 -7.49 -0.14 2.38
CA GLU A 129 -8.23 0.98 2.94
C GLU A 129 -7.76 2.30 2.31
N PRO A 130 -8.65 3.05 1.64
CA PRO A 130 -8.30 4.34 1.07
C PRO A 130 -8.66 5.49 2.02
N ARG A 131 -7.83 6.54 2.02
CA ARG A 131 -8.12 7.84 2.66
C ARG A 131 -7.69 8.96 1.73
N ILE A 132 -8.32 10.13 1.87
CA ILE A 132 -7.95 11.34 1.12
C ILE A 132 -7.62 12.43 2.13
N SER A 133 -6.43 13.02 2.00
CA SER A 133 -6.01 14.15 2.83
C SER A 133 -6.71 15.44 2.39
N THR A 134 -6.57 16.50 3.19
CA THR A 134 -7.04 17.86 2.84
C THR A 134 -6.33 18.42 1.61
N GLU A 135 -5.12 17.94 1.32
CA GLU A 135 -4.30 18.31 0.16
C GLU A 135 -4.56 17.42 -1.06
N ARG A 136 -5.69 16.68 -1.07
CA ARG A 136 -6.10 15.76 -2.14
C ARG A 136 -5.09 14.65 -2.45
N ILE A 137 -4.32 14.24 -1.45
CA ILE A 137 -3.46 13.07 -1.55
C ILE A 137 -4.28 11.84 -1.20
N ILE A 138 -4.33 10.88 -2.13
CA ILE A 138 -4.99 9.60 -1.94
C ILE A 138 -3.99 8.63 -1.33
N LEU A 139 -4.31 8.12 -0.15
CA LEU A 139 -3.48 7.20 0.63
C LEU A 139 -4.14 5.82 0.64
N LEU A 140 -3.39 4.78 0.27
CA LEU A 140 -3.87 3.39 0.23
C LEU A 140 -3.09 2.54 1.26
N ASP A 141 -3.68 2.29 2.43
CA ASP A 141 -3.11 1.36 3.43
C ASP A 141 -3.58 -0.06 3.15
N THR A 142 -2.65 -1.00 3.03
CA THR A 142 -3.00 -2.38 2.66
C THR A 142 -2.87 -3.35 3.81
N GLN A 143 -3.59 -4.45 3.70
CA GLN A 143 -3.33 -5.65 4.49
C GLN A 143 -1.86 -6.08 4.37
N PRO A 144 -1.29 -6.70 5.42
CA PRO A 144 0.08 -7.17 5.38
C PRO A 144 0.27 -8.33 4.39
N VAL A 145 1.35 -8.26 3.61
CA VAL A 145 1.88 -9.43 2.87
C VAL A 145 2.66 -10.34 3.82
N PHE A 146 2.86 -11.62 3.46
CA PHE A 146 3.58 -12.58 4.31
C PHE A 146 2.98 -12.76 5.72
N SER A 147 1.66 -12.56 5.85
CA SER A 147 0.98 -12.56 7.15
C SER A 147 0.45 -13.94 7.54
N ALA A 148 1.08 -14.56 8.53
CA ALA A 148 0.58 -15.81 9.12
C ALA A 148 -0.87 -15.69 9.63
N SER A 149 -1.26 -14.51 10.15
CA SER A 149 -2.62 -14.29 10.63
C SER A 149 -3.66 -14.15 9.52
N VAL A 150 -3.27 -13.65 8.33
CA VAL A 150 -4.16 -13.61 7.16
C VAL A 150 -4.30 -15.03 6.60
N LEU A 151 -3.17 -15.74 6.46
CA LEU A 151 -3.16 -17.16 6.05
C LEU A 151 -4.03 -18.03 6.96
N ALA A 152 -3.91 -17.88 8.28
CA ALA A 152 -4.69 -18.64 9.25
C ALA A 152 -6.20 -18.37 9.16
N GLU A 153 -6.60 -17.14 8.80
CA GLU A 153 -8.00 -16.76 8.63
C GLU A 153 -8.60 -17.31 7.33
N MET A 154 -7.80 -17.38 6.25
CA MET A 154 -8.26 -17.87 4.96
C MET A 154 -8.10 -19.39 4.77
N MET A 155 -7.42 -20.10 5.65
CA MET A 155 -7.18 -21.54 5.50
C MET A 155 -8.39 -22.35 6.00
N ARG A 156 -8.99 -23.12 5.09
CA ARG A 156 -10.02 -24.11 5.43
C ARG A 156 -9.40 -25.31 6.15
N PRO A 157 -10.19 -26.13 6.88
CA PRO A 157 -9.71 -27.33 7.56
C PRO A 157 -9.03 -28.36 6.64
N ASP A 158 -9.31 -28.35 5.33
CA ASP A 158 -8.70 -29.20 4.31
C ASP A 158 -7.41 -28.61 3.71
N GLY A 159 -6.93 -27.47 4.23
CA GLY A 159 -5.75 -26.76 3.74
C GLY A 159 -6.00 -25.90 2.49
N SER A 160 -7.23 -25.88 1.95
CA SER A 160 -7.58 -25.04 0.81
C SER A 160 -7.86 -23.59 1.22
N SER A 161 -7.74 -22.65 0.28
CA SER A 161 -8.05 -21.23 0.51
C SER A 161 -9.55 -20.95 0.47
N THR A 162 -10.08 -20.23 1.47
CA THR A 162 -11.44 -19.65 1.43
C THR A 162 -11.63 -18.64 0.30
N ILE A 163 -10.54 -17.98 -0.11
CA ILE A 163 -10.49 -16.96 -1.15
C ILE A 163 -10.07 -17.62 -2.46
N SER A 164 -10.83 -17.40 -3.52
CA SER A 164 -10.45 -17.82 -4.86
C SER A 164 -9.59 -16.75 -5.52
N VAL A 165 -8.40 -17.16 -5.98
CA VAL A 165 -7.45 -16.30 -6.69
C VAL A 165 -7.42 -16.73 -8.16
N LEU A 166 -7.02 -15.84 -9.08
CA LEU A 166 -6.85 -16.14 -10.51
C LEU A 166 -8.09 -16.75 -11.21
N GLY A 167 -9.27 -16.15 -11.03
CA GLY A 167 -10.46 -16.55 -11.80
C GLY A 167 -11.24 -17.76 -11.27
N GLY A 168 -11.09 -18.09 -9.97
CA GLY A 168 -12.02 -18.99 -9.29
C GLY A 168 -11.46 -20.37 -8.90
N GLU A 169 -10.23 -20.70 -9.29
CA GLU A 169 -9.67 -22.03 -9.04
C GLU A 169 -9.43 -22.27 -7.54
N THR A 170 -9.73 -23.49 -7.09
CA THR A 170 -9.43 -23.91 -5.71
C THR A 170 -7.97 -24.31 -5.60
N MET A 171 -7.24 -23.72 -4.64
CA MET A 171 -5.81 -23.96 -4.47
C MET A 171 -5.42 -24.02 -2.99
N PRO A 172 -4.23 -24.56 -2.66
CA PRO A 172 -3.71 -24.55 -1.30
C PRO A 172 -3.67 -23.12 -0.73
N ALA A 173 -4.00 -22.96 0.56
CA ALA A 173 -4.08 -21.66 1.21
C ALA A 173 -2.75 -20.89 1.16
N GLU A 174 -1.62 -21.59 1.30
CA GLU A 174 -0.28 -20.98 1.24
C GLU A 174 0.01 -20.35 -0.12
N LEU A 175 -0.29 -21.07 -1.20
CA LEU A 175 -0.12 -20.57 -2.57
C LEU A 175 -1.08 -19.42 -2.88
N ALA A 176 -2.35 -19.54 -2.46
CA ALA A 176 -3.31 -18.45 -2.60
C ALA A 176 -2.82 -17.18 -1.88
N HIS A 177 -2.30 -17.33 -0.66
CA HIS A 177 -1.76 -16.22 0.11
C HIS A 177 -0.52 -15.57 -0.54
N GLU A 178 0.37 -16.36 -1.15
CA GLU A 178 1.48 -15.80 -1.95
C GLU A 178 0.97 -15.00 -3.15
N LEU A 179 0.01 -15.55 -3.90
CA LEU A 179 -0.56 -14.89 -5.07
C LEU A 179 -1.35 -13.64 -4.71
N MET A 180 -2.07 -13.63 -3.59
CA MET A 180 -2.73 -12.43 -3.08
C MET A 180 -1.71 -11.32 -2.81
N GLY A 181 -0.56 -11.64 -2.21
CA GLY A 181 0.51 -10.69 -1.99
C GLY A 181 1.07 -10.11 -3.30
N ILE A 182 1.27 -10.96 -4.30
CA ILE A 182 1.73 -10.57 -5.64
C ILE A 182 0.71 -9.68 -6.35
N GLN A 183 -0.56 -10.09 -6.42
CA GLN A 183 -1.63 -9.33 -7.07
C GLN A 183 -1.82 -7.96 -6.44
N LEU A 184 -1.83 -7.90 -5.10
CA LEU A 184 -1.89 -6.64 -4.37
C LEU A 184 -0.72 -5.72 -4.72
N ALA A 185 0.49 -6.26 -4.79
CA ALA A 185 1.68 -5.48 -5.08
C ALA A 185 1.73 -5.01 -6.55
N VAL A 186 1.31 -5.84 -7.51
CA VAL A 186 1.15 -5.46 -8.92
C VAL A 186 0.08 -4.39 -9.08
N LEU A 187 -1.05 -4.51 -8.37
CA LEU A 187 -2.10 -3.49 -8.37
C LEU A 187 -1.53 -2.14 -7.89
N LEU A 188 -0.89 -2.09 -6.73
CA LEU A 188 -0.28 -0.86 -6.21
C LEU A 188 0.77 -0.28 -7.17
N ALA A 189 1.63 -1.11 -7.74
CA ALA A 189 2.63 -0.68 -8.72
C ALA A 189 2.01 -0.11 -10.00
N SER A 190 0.75 -0.45 -10.31
CA SER A 190 0.05 -0.02 -11.51
C SER A 190 -0.82 1.23 -11.28
N ILE A 191 -1.39 1.40 -10.09
CA ILE A 191 -2.36 2.49 -9.81
C ILE A 191 -1.79 3.63 -8.97
N CYS A 192 -0.67 3.41 -8.27
CA CYS A 192 -0.07 4.44 -7.43
C CYS A 192 0.93 5.30 -8.21
N HIS A 193 1.20 6.49 -7.68
CA HIS A 193 2.33 7.32 -8.08
C HIS A 193 3.60 6.94 -7.30
N ILE A 194 3.43 6.66 -6.01
CA ILE A 194 4.48 6.23 -5.09
C ILE A 194 4.02 4.97 -4.36
N VAL A 195 4.91 3.97 -4.24
CA VAL A 195 4.67 2.80 -3.39
C VAL A 195 5.74 2.75 -2.31
N LEU A 196 5.33 2.87 -1.06
CA LEU A 196 6.19 2.68 0.10
C LEU A 196 6.35 1.19 0.35
N VAL A 197 7.57 0.68 0.18
CA VAL A 197 7.95 -0.72 0.42
C VAL A 197 8.58 -0.78 1.80
N VAL A 198 7.79 -1.23 2.79
CA VAL A 198 8.17 -1.15 4.20
C VAL A 198 8.63 -2.51 4.71
N SER A 199 9.85 -2.55 5.26
CA SER A 199 10.45 -3.73 5.87
C SER A 199 10.86 -3.46 7.33
N GLU A 200 11.12 -4.52 8.08
CA GLU A 200 11.67 -4.45 9.44
C GLU A 200 13.16 -4.80 9.46
N GLY A 201 13.97 -3.95 10.11
CA GLY A 201 15.41 -4.14 10.22
C GLY A 201 16.13 -4.09 8.87
N VAL A 202 17.35 -4.64 8.81
CA VAL A 202 18.25 -4.56 7.64
C VAL A 202 18.50 -5.90 6.94
N ARG A 203 17.91 -6.98 7.46
CA ARG A 203 18.18 -8.36 7.01
C ARG A 203 17.05 -9.02 6.22
N ASP A 204 15.88 -8.41 6.20
CA ASP A 204 14.71 -8.95 5.51
C ASP A 204 14.70 -8.49 4.05
N ASP A 205 15.08 -9.42 3.16
CA ASP A 205 15.07 -9.24 1.70
C ASP A 205 13.79 -9.79 1.04
N SER A 206 12.83 -10.34 1.81
CA SER A 206 11.58 -10.88 1.28
C SER A 206 10.80 -9.85 0.47
N MET A 207 10.78 -8.60 0.97
CA MET A 207 10.17 -7.48 0.23
C MET A 207 10.98 -7.11 -1.01
N TRP A 208 12.30 -7.26 -1.00
CA TRP A 208 13.10 -6.98 -2.17
C TRP A 208 12.83 -8.02 -3.28
N GLN A 209 12.75 -9.28 -2.89
CA GLN A 209 12.36 -10.37 -3.78
C GLN A 209 10.95 -10.14 -4.34
N LEU A 210 9.98 -9.76 -3.50
CA LEU A 210 8.62 -9.42 -3.97
C LEU A 210 8.65 -8.31 -5.01
N MET A 211 9.43 -7.25 -4.79
CA MET A 211 9.54 -6.16 -5.77
C MET A 211 10.15 -6.63 -7.10
N LEU A 212 11.19 -7.47 -7.09
CA LEU A 212 11.72 -8.06 -8.34
C LEU A 212 10.71 -9.00 -9.01
N THR A 213 9.92 -9.74 -8.24
CA THR A 213 8.80 -10.53 -8.76
C THR A 213 7.77 -9.62 -9.44
N ILE A 214 7.44 -8.46 -8.87
CA ILE A 214 6.54 -7.48 -9.51
C ILE A 214 7.15 -6.93 -10.80
N ASP A 215 8.44 -6.59 -10.79
CA ASP A 215 9.15 -6.10 -11.98
C ASP A 215 9.02 -7.07 -13.17
N LEU A 216 8.99 -8.37 -12.88
CA LEU A 216 8.74 -9.43 -13.87
C LEU A 216 7.26 -9.60 -14.22
N LEU A 217 6.35 -9.55 -13.24
CA LEU A 217 4.96 -9.97 -13.41
C LEU A 217 4.01 -8.85 -13.83
N LYS A 218 4.43 -7.59 -13.70
CA LYS A 218 3.59 -6.45 -14.09
C LYS A 218 3.32 -6.42 -15.59
N HIS A 219 4.18 -7.04 -16.40
CA HIS A 219 4.09 -7.00 -17.87
C HIS A 219 2.69 -7.25 -18.42
N GLY A 220 2.22 -6.30 -19.22
CA GLY A 220 0.90 -6.34 -19.86
C GLY A 220 -0.22 -5.71 -19.03
N ILE A 221 0.08 -5.16 -17.85
CA ILE A 221 -0.88 -4.38 -17.06
C ILE A 221 -0.83 -2.91 -17.50
N SER A 222 -1.99 -2.39 -17.87
CA SER A 222 -2.10 -1.08 -18.53
C SER A 222 -1.97 0.10 -17.56
N ASP A 223 -1.56 1.26 -18.10
CA ASP A 223 -1.60 2.54 -17.39
C ASP A 223 -3.06 2.98 -17.14
N PRO A 224 -3.42 3.44 -15.92
CA PRO A 224 -4.77 3.93 -15.59
C PRO A 224 -5.31 4.98 -16.58
N SER A 225 -4.46 5.82 -17.15
CA SER A 225 -4.84 6.88 -18.09
C SER A 225 -5.14 6.40 -19.52
N LEU A 226 -4.81 5.15 -19.86
CA LEU A 226 -5.03 4.57 -21.19
C LEU A 226 -6.29 3.70 -21.28
N MET A 227 -6.98 3.48 -20.16
CA MET A 227 -8.16 2.60 -20.07
C MET A 227 -9.45 3.17 -20.68
N ALA A 228 -9.48 4.45 -21.02
CA ALA A 228 -10.66 5.11 -21.60
C ALA A 228 -10.78 4.89 -23.13
N SER A 229 -9.70 4.57 -23.84
CA SER A 229 -9.73 4.46 -25.32
C SER A 229 -10.29 3.16 -25.86
N SER A 230 -10.55 2.15 -25.03
CA SER A 230 -11.12 0.87 -25.47
C SER A 230 -12.63 0.94 -25.76
N LEU A 231 -13.33 1.96 -25.27
CA LEU A 231 -14.78 2.15 -25.50
C LEU A 231 -15.11 2.90 -26.79
N SER A 232 -14.12 3.46 -27.49
CA SER A 232 -14.31 4.25 -28.73
C SER A 232 -13.84 3.57 -30.01
N GLN A 233 -13.37 2.31 -29.96
CA GLN A 233 -12.87 1.59 -31.14
C GLN A 233 -13.89 0.63 -31.79
N SER A 234 -15.19 0.91 -31.68
CA SER A 234 -16.22 0.21 -32.48
C SER A 234 -16.63 0.98 -33.74
N SER A 235 -15.69 1.65 -34.40
CA SER A 235 -15.90 2.20 -35.74
C SER A 235 -14.57 2.48 -36.46
N SER A 236 -14.26 1.59 -37.42
CA SER A 236 -13.42 1.77 -38.60
C SER A 236 -12.04 2.44 -38.45
N SER A 237 -10.98 1.63 -38.45
CA SER A 237 -9.95 1.69 -39.49
C SER A 237 -8.98 0.52 -39.35
N VAL A 238 -9.16 -0.46 -40.24
CA VAL A 238 -8.09 -1.34 -40.69
C VAL A 238 -7.05 -0.42 -41.33
N LEU A 239 -5.91 -0.22 -40.67
CA LEU A 239 -4.60 0.22 -41.20
C LEU A 239 -3.81 1.05 -40.16
N GLU A 240 -3.40 0.44 -39.05
CA GLU A 240 -2.14 0.80 -38.37
C GLU A 240 -1.55 -0.48 -37.75
N LYS A 241 -1.04 -1.36 -38.63
CA LYS A 241 -0.02 -2.35 -38.25
C LYS A 241 1.34 -1.64 -38.30
N ASP A 242 2.17 -1.92 -37.31
CA ASP A 242 3.60 -1.62 -37.21
C ASP A 242 4.01 -0.18 -36.86
N ARG A 243 3.63 0.24 -35.65
CA ARG A 243 4.55 0.98 -34.77
C ARG A 243 4.58 0.31 -33.41
N HIS A 244 5.49 -0.66 -33.26
CA HIS A 244 5.97 -1.13 -31.96
C HIS A 244 6.74 0.02 -31.29
N LEU A 245 6.04 1.10 -30.94
CA LEU A 245 6.52 2.02 -29.92
C LEU A 245 6.39 1.19 -28.64
N GLU A 246 7.53 0.72 -28.14
CA GLU A 246 7.66 0.22 -26.77
C GLU A 246 7.17 1.32 -25.84
N HIS A 247 5.85 1.39 -25.62
CA HIS A 247 5.28 2.26 -24.63
C HIS A 247 5.83 1.78 -23.30
N GLU A 248 6.73 2.57 -22.74
CA GLU A 248 7.32 2.31 -21.44
C GLU A 248 6.15 2.11 -20.46
N GLU A 249 6.07 0.91 -19.91
CA GLU A 249 4.94 0.51 -19.09
C GLU A 249 4.97 1.37 -17.82
N TYR A 250 3.86 2.05 -17.51
CA TYR A 250 3.81 2.89 -16.31
C TYR A 250 4.05 2.03 -15.06
N VAL A 251 4.96 2.45 -14.18
CA VAL A 251 5.22 1.80 -12.90
C VAL A 251 5.38 2.86 -11.81
N ALA A 252 4.70 2.67 -10.69
CA ALA A 252 4.83 3.53 -9.52
C ALA A 252 6.27 3.57 -9.01
N THR A 253 6.72 4.70 -8.50
CA THR A 253 8.06 4.81 -7.92
C THR A 253 8.14 4.06 -6.58
N PRO A 254 8.97 3.00 -6.45
CA PRO A 254 9.16 2.35 -5.17
C PRO A 254 10.05 3.20 -4.25
N VAL A 255 9.65 3.31 -2.99
CA VAL A 255 10.45 3.92 -1.93
C VAL A 255 10.63 2.91 -0.81
N PHE A 256 11.86 2.48 -0.58
CA PHE A 256 12.18 1.50 0.45
C PHE A 256 12.28 2.18 1.81
N VAL A 257 11.53 1.68 2.78
CA VAL A 257 11.51 2.18 4.14
C VAL A 257 11.82 1.02 5.08
N HIS A 258 13.02 1.04 5.67
CA HIS A 258 13.39 0.08 6.69
C HIS A 258 13.04 0.67 8.05
N THR A 259 12.25 -0.04 8.84
CA THR A 259 11.75 0.42 10.14
C THR A 259 12.36 -0.39 11.27
N LYS A 260 12.25 0.13 12.51
CA LYS A 260 12.73 -0.52 13.73
C LYS A 260 14.24 -0.85 13.71
N LEU A 261 15.03 -0.04 13.02
CA LEU A 261 16.49 -0.19 13.04
C LEU A 261 17.01 0.08 14.46
N GLN A 262 17.98 -0.72 14.87
CA GLN A 262 18.69 -0.54 16.13
C GLN A 262 19.82 0.47 15.96
N ASP A 263 20.30 1.04 17.07
CA ASP A 263 21.40 2.02 17.06
C ASP A 263 22.65 1.51 16.30
N GLN A 264 22.93 0.20 16.39
CA GLN A 264 24.02 -0.46 15.66
C GLN A 264 23.86 -0.46 14.13
N ASP A 265 22.62 -0.42 13.63
CA ASP A 265 22.33 -0.45 12.20
C ASP A 265 22.59 0.92 11.55
N PHE A 266 22.59 1.99 12.36
CA PHE A 266 22.88 3.37 11.94
C PHE A 266 24.36 3.74 11.96
N THR A 267 25.27 2.80 12.22
CA THR A 267 26.69 3.10 11.99
C THR A 267 26.89 3.48 10.52
N PRO A 268 27.72 4.50 10.20
CA PRO A 268 27.87 4.98 8.83
C PRO A 268 28.19 3.86 7.82
N ASN A 269 29.00 2.89 8.25
CA ASN A 269 29.36 1.74 7.43
C ASN A 269 28.16 0.83 7.13
N ASN A 270 27.32 0.52 8.12
CA ASN A 270 26.18 -0.38 7.95
C ASN A 270 25.11 0.24 7.04
N PHE A 271 24.80 1.52 7.23
CA PHE A 271 23.82 2.21 6.38
C PHE A 271 24.31 2.34 4.93
N VAL A 272 25.59 2.65 4.71
CA VAL A 272 26.19 2.66 3.36
C VAL A 272 26.16 1.27 2.72
N GLN A 273 26.44 0.22 3.49
CA GLN A 273 26.35 -1.17 3.01
C GLN A 273 24.93 -1.56 2.63
N LEU A 274 23.92 -1.20 3.43
CA LEU A 274 22.51 -1.45 3.11
C LEU A 274 22.13 -0.77 1.80
N LYS A 275 22.48 0.52 1.63
CA LYS A 275 22.23 1.27 0.40
C LYS A 275 22.91 0.60 -0.80
N LYS A 276 24.18 0.17 -0.66
CA LYS A 276 24.93 -0.52 -1.72
C LYS A 276 24.31 -1.87 -2.08
N ALA A 277 23.90 -2.65 -1.08
CA ALA A 277 23.27 -3.95 -1.27
C ALA A 277 21.95 -3.79 -2.05
N LEU A 278 21.09 -2.86 -1.62
CA LEU A 278 19.83 -2.55 -2.31
C LEU A 278 20.07 -2.15 -3.77
N MET A 279 21.02 -1.24 -4.01
CA MET A 279 21.39 -0.82 -5.37
C MET A 279 21.89 -1.97 -6.25
N GLN A 280 22.68 -2.88 -5.67
CA GLN A 280 23.18 -4.04 -6.39
C GLN A 280 22.06 -5.04 -6.69
N TYR A 281 21.16 -5.25 -5.74
CA TYR A 281 20.03 -6.18 -5.85
C TYR A 281 19.07 -5.79 -6.98
N PHE A 282 18.75 -4.49 -7.09
CA PHE A 282 17.82 -3.94 -8.07
C PHE A 282 18.49 -3.42 -9.34
N ARG A 283 19.81 -3.59 -9.48
CA ARG A 283 20.55 -3.21 -10.70
C ARG A 283 19.91 -3.70 -12.02
N PRO A 284 19.38 -4.93 -12.13
CA PRO A 284 18.77 -5.37 -13.38
C PRO A 284 17.35 -4.81 -13.61
N SER A 285 16.69 -4.31 -12.55
CA SER A 285 15.26 -4.00 -12.55
C SER A 285 14.87 -2.76 -13.35
N SER A 286 13.62 -2.69 -13.80
CA SER A 286 13.09 -1.50 -14.46
C SER A 286 12.97 -0.29 -13.52
N PHE A 287 12.81 -0.52 -12.21
CA PHE A 287 12.72 0.53 -11.19
C PHE A 287 13.92 1.49 -11.15
N VAL A 288 15.07 1.06 -11.67
CA VAL A 288 16.32 1.85 -11.70
C VAL A 288 16.55 2.50 -13.07
N ARG A 289 15.79 2.13 -14.12
CA ARG A 289 16.13 2.46 -15.52
C ARG A 289 15.65 3.82 -16.03
N GLN A 290 14.87 4.60 -15.28
CA GLN A 290 14.36 5.87 -15.79
C GLN A 290 15.30 7.06 -15.60
N HIS A 291 15.54 7.75 -16.72
CA HIS A 291 16.34 8.97 -16.95
C HIS A 291 17.83 8.81 -17.31
N ILE A 292 18.21 7.92 -18.23
CA ILE A 292 19.28 8.32 -19.17
C ILE A 292 18.57 8.92 -20.38
N GLY A 293 18.37 10.24 -20.36
CA GLY A 293 17.98 10.94 -21.58
C GLY A 293 19.07 10.72 -22.61
N ASN A 294 18.70 10.17 -23.76
CA ASN A 294 19.58 10.01 -24.91
C ASN A 294 20.17 11.38 -25.31
N LYS A 295 21.41 11.63 -24.89
CA LYS A 295 22.36 12.44 -25.65
C LYS A 295 23.70 11.70 -25.66
N PRO A 296 24.15 11.23 -26.83
CA PRO A 296 25.53 10.80 -26.98
C PRO A 296 26.39 12.07 -27.07
N GLU A 297 27.01 12.49 -25.97
CA GLU A 297 28.14 13.40 -26.06
C GLU A 297 29.41 12.55 -26.06
N GLU A 298 29.93 12.35 -27.27
CA GLU A 298 31.31 11.96 -27.50
C GLU A 298 32.25 13.01 -26.87
N HIS A 299 33.39 12.50 -26.39
CA HIS A 299 34.58 13.22 -25.91
C HIS A 299 34.57 13.75 -24.46
N ALA A 300 35.23 13.01 -23.57
CA ALA A 300 36.46 13.50 -22.91
C ALA A 300 37.05 12.41 -22.00
N LEU A 301 38.10 11.74 -22.50
CA LEU A 301 39.12 11.12 -21.66
C LEU A 301 39.92 12.24 -20.99
N SER A 302 39.82 12.42 -19.68
CA SER A 302 40.92 12.84 -18.78
C SER A 302 40.42 13.15 -17.37
N SER A 303 41.31 12.85 -16.40
CA SER A 303 41.37 13.34 -15.02
C SER A 303 40.57 12.58 -13.94
N THR A 304 41.36 11.72 -13.30
CA THR A 304 41.36 11.35 -11.88
C THR A 304 40.71 12.38 -10.94
N VAL A 305 39.93 11.87 -9.98
CA VAL A 305 39.16 12.59 -8.93
C VAL A 305 37.79 13.11 -9.37
N ARG A 306 36.85 12.19 -9.61
CA ARG A 306 35.39 12.46 -9.55
C ARG A 306 34.63 11.27 -8.96
N GLY A 307 34.72 11.11 -7.65
CA GLY A 307 33.79 10.29 -6.88
C GLY A 307 32.99 11.20 -5.96
N SER A 308 31.82 11.69 -6.40
CA SER A 308 30.75 12.24 -5.52
C SER A 308 29.57 12.91 -6.24
N GLN A 309 29.48 12.96 -7.57
CA GLN A 309 28.41 13.71 -8.26
C GLN A 309 27.70 12.96 -9.39
N MET A 310 27.61 11.63 -9.30
CA MET A 310 26.80 10.80 -10.21
C MET A 310 25.70 10.02 -9.48
N GLU A 311 25.34 10.43 -8.26
CA GLU A 311 24.46 9.70 -7.34
C GLU A 311 22.98 10.10 -7.37
N SER A 312 22.54 10.97 -8.30
CA SER A 312 21.21 11.59 -8.21
C SER A 312 20.06 10.83 -8.90
N LYS A 313 20.21 9.54 -9.26
CA LYS A 313 19.12 8.69 -9.80
C LYS A 313 19.08 7.31 -9.13
N LEU A 314 19.29 7.30 -7.81
CA LEU A 314 19.37 6.10 -6.98
C LEU A 314 17.99 5.67 -6.46
N ILE A 315 17.87 4.38 -6.14
CA ILE A 315 16.77 3.82 -5.37
C ILE A 315 16.62 4.61 -4.06
N LYS A 316 15.39 5.02 -3.78
CA LYS A 316 15.05 5.84 -2.61
C LYS A 316 14.95 4.94 -1.38
N LEU A 317 15.81 5.18 -0.39
CA LEU A 317 15.90 4.41 0.85
C LEU A 317 15.82 5.35 2.05
N TYR A 318 14.91 5.03 2.98
CA TYR A 318 14.77 5.69 4.27
C TYR A 318 14.87 4.67 5.40
N ALA A 319 15.43 5.11 6.53
CA ALA A 319 15.55 4.29 7.73
C ALA A 319 14.87 4.99 8.91
N ILE A 320 14.03 4.24 9.62
CA ILE A 320 13.31 4.70 10.81
C ILE A 320 13.82 3.88 12.01
N PRO A 321 14.37 4.53 13.05
CA PRO A 321 14.87 3.81 14.22
C PRO A 321 13.74 3.16 15.01
N LEU A 322 14.07 2.19 15.86
CA LEU A 322 13.11 1.63 16.81
C LEU A 322 12.65 2.70 17.79
N LYS A 323 11.33 2.85 17.95
CA LYS A 323 10.75 3.74 18.98
C LYS A 323 11.08 3.20 20.37
N LYS A 324 12.01 3.86 21.08
CA LYS A 324 12.35 3.58 22.48
C LYS A 324 11.57 4.51 23.41
N LYS A 325 11.30 4.06 24.64
CA LYS A 325 10.64 4.89 25.67
C LYS A 325 11.54 6.02 26.15
N ASP A 326 12.83 5.72 26.31
CA ASP A 326 13.87 6.67 26.70
C ASP A 326 14.82 6.87 25.52
N GLU A 327 15.12 8.14 25.19
CA GLU A 327 16.12 8.44 24.17
C GLU A 327 17.51 8.07 24.70
N ASN A 328 18.27 7.34 23.89
CA ASN A 328 19.67 7.07 24.19
C ASN A 328 20.48 8.34 23.87
N PRO A 329 21.03 9.07 24.86
CA PRO A 329 21.78 10.29 24.60
C PRO A 329 23.09 10.05 23.82
N ARG A 330 23.50 8.77 23.66
CA ARG A 330 24.66 8.36 22.85
C ARG A 330 24.30 7.97 21.42
N ALA A 331 23.01 7.96 21.06
CA ALA A 331 22.60 7.67 19.69
C ALA A 331 23.15 8.75 18.75
N GLN A 332 23.82 8.32 17.69
CA GLN A 332 24.40 9.21 16.67
C GLN A 332 23.47 9.41 15.46
N HIS A 333 22.21 9.02 15.59
CA HIS A 333 21.19 9.12 14.55
C HIS A 333 20.00 9.96 15.04
N GLU A 334 19.17 10.41 14.11
CA GLU A 334 17.95 11.15 14.41
C GLU A 334 16.94 10.31 15.21
N SER A 335 16.04 10.99 15.94
CA SER A 335 15.01 10.33 16.73
C SER A 335 13.94 9.68 15.85
N TYR A 336 13.14 8.78 16.44
CA TYR A 336 12.00 8.14 15.76
C TYR A 336 11.05 9.15 15.11
N VAL A 337 10.64 10.17 15.86
CA VAL A 337 9.70 11.20 15.39
C VAL A 337 10.34 12.04 14.28
N SER A 338 11.60 12.42 14.44
CA SER A 338 12.32 13.21 13.44
C SER A 338 12.50 12.45 12.12
N ALA A 339 12.87 11.16 12.18
CA ALA A 339 12.98 10.30 11.00
C ALA A 339 11.64 10.17 10.26
N LEU A 340 10.54 10.05 11.01
CA LEU A 340 9.19 9.89 10.47
C LEU A 340 8.68 11.17 9.80
N TRP A 341 8.91 12.33 10.41
CA TRP A 341 8.62 13.63 9.79
C TRP A 341 9.47 13.89 8.56
N LYS A 342 10.76 13.56 8.61
CA LYS A 342 11.64 13.65 7.45
C LYS A 342 11.17 12.75 6.32
N LEU A 343 10.75 11.51 6.60
CA LEU A 343 10.12 10.66 5.58
C LEU A 343 8.89 11.35 5.01
N ARG A 344 7.96 11.82 5.84
CA ARG A 344 6.75 12.52 5.41
C ARG A 344 7.09 13.67 4.45
N ASP A 345 7.96 14.58 4.88
CA ASP A 345 8.30 15.77 4.10
C ASP A 345 8.97 15.41 2.76
N GLN A 346 9.80 14.36 2.74
CA GLN A 346 10.44 13.88 1.51
C GLN A 346 9.47 13.18 0.56
N ILE A 347 8.47 12.46 1.08
CA ILE A 347 7.41 11.84 0.25
C ILE A 347 6.49 12.90 -0.32
N LEU A 348 6.03 13.86 0.49
CA LEU A 348 5.10 14.92 0.07
C LEU A 348 5.73 15.90 -0.92
N SER A 349 7.04 16.14 -0.84
CA SER A 349 7.77 16.98 -1.80
C SER A 349 8.26 16.23 -3.04
N MET A 350 8.01 14.92 -3.12
CA MET A 350 8.51 14.08 -4.19
C MET A 350 7.77 14.39 -5.50
N LYS A 351 8.55 14.70 -6.56
CA LYS A 351 8.02 14.64 -7.92
C LYS A 351 7.87 13.18 -8.31
N SER A 352 6.64 12.71 -8.39
CA SER A 352 6.29 11.38 -8.90
C SER A 352 6.15 11.39 -10.42
N PRO A 353 6.38 10.24 -11.09
CA PRO A 353 6.05 10.10 -12.49
C PRO A 353 4.54 10.30 -12.68
N SER A 354 4.15 11.09 -13.67
CA SER A 354 2.75 11.22 -14.06
C SER A 354 2.32 10.02 -14.89
N PHE A 355 1.03 9.69 -14.85
CA PHE A 355 0.43 8.80 -15.85
C PHE A 355 0.64 9.35 -17.26
N THR A 356 0.58 8.46 -18.26
CA THR A 356 0.80 8.81 -19.68
C THR A 356 -0.11 9.94 -20.16
N ARG A 357 -1.36 9.97 -19.68
CA ARG A 357 -2.31 11.06 -19.92
C ARG A 357 -2.87 11.56 -18.59
N SER A 358 -3.31 12.82 -18.60
CA SER A 358 -4.06 13.39 -17.49
C SER A 358 -5.35 12.57 -17.28
N VAL A 359 -5.61 12.22 -16.03
CA VAL A 359 -6.79 11.45 -15.59
C VAL A 359 -7.37 12.18 -14.38
N SER A 360 -8.69 12.19 -14.18
CA SER A 360 -9.27 12.72 -12.94
C SER A 360 -9.23 11.69 -11.81
N GLU A 361 -9.32 12.10 -10.55
CA GLU A 361 -9.39 11.17 -9.41
C GLU A 361 -10.51 10.13 -9.61
N ARG A 362 -11.69 10.57 -10.08
CA ARG A 362 -12.84 9.69 -10.37
C ARG A 362 -12.55 8.70 -11.49
N GLU A 363 -11.93 9.17 -12.57
CA GLU A 363 -11.56 8.31 -13.69
C GLU A 363 -10.46 7.32 -13.29
N TRP A 364 -9.48 7.75 -12.49
CA TRP A 364 -8.44 6.90 -11.92
C TRP A 364 -9.01 5.75 -11.12
N LEU A 365 -9.98 5.99 -10.23
CA LEU A 365 -10.58 4.92 -9.44
C LEU A 365 -11.36 3.93 -10.31
N LYS A 366 -12.12 4.42 -11.29
CA LYS A 366 -12.85 3.56 -12.26
C LYS A 366 -11.88 2.72 -13.09
N ASN A 367 -10.79 3.30 -13.55
CA ASN A 367 -9.78 2.60 -14.33
C ASN A 367 -8.96 1.63 -13.46
N SER A 368 -8.80 1.91 -12.16
CA SER A 368 -8.19 1.00 -11.19
C SER A 368 -8.99 -0.30 -11.04
N ALA A 369 -10.33 -0.25 -11.11
CA ALA A 369 -11.17 -1.45 -11.12
C ALA A 369 -10.93 -2.32 -12.37
N LYS A 370 -10.78 -1.72 -13.54
CA LYS A 370 -10.41 -2.43 -14.77
C LYS A 370 -9.00 -3.02 -14.71
N ILE A 371 -8.06 -2.28 -14.11
CA ILE A 371 -6.70 -2.78 -13.87
C ILE A 371 -6.73 -3.98 -12.93
N TRP A 372 -7.58 -3.96 -11.90
CA TRP A 372 -7.76 -5.13 -11.04
C TRP A 372 -8.24 -6.36 -11.82
N GLU A 373 -9.16 -6.20 -12.78
CA GLU A 373 -9.55 -7.29 -13.68
C GLU A 373 -8.38 -7.80 -14.53
N GLN A 374 -7.49 -6.91 -15.00
CA GLN A 374 -6.27 -7.32 -15.72
C GLN A 374 -5.31 -8.09 -14.80
N VAL A 375 -5.14 -7.65 -13.55
CA VAL A 375 -4.28 -8.31 -12.57
C VAL A 375 -4.81 -9.69 -12.21
N THR A 376 -6.11 -9.82 -11.96
CA THR A 376 -6.71 -11.10 -11.58
C THR A 376 -6.76 -12.09 -12.74
N ASN A 377 -6.82 -11.62 -13.99
CA ASN A 377 -6.80 -12.45 -15.19
C ASN A 377 -5.43 -12.47 -15.91
N SER A 378 -4.35 -12.04 -15.24
CA SER A 378 -3.04 -11.92 -15.88
C SER A 378 -2.48 -13.29 -16.27
N PRO A 379 -2.19 -13.54 -17.57
CA PRO A 379 -1.60 -14.81 -18.01
C PRO A 379 -0.18 -15.00 -17.45
N THR A 380 0.56 -13.91 -17.25
CA THR A 380 1.92 -13.94 -16.70
C THR A 380 1.91 -14.38 -15.23
N ILE A 381 0.98 -13.84 -14.43
CA ILE A 381 0.82 -14.26 -13.02
C ILE A 381 0.34 -15.72 -12.94
N LEU A 382 -0.57 -16.13 -13.84
CA LEU A 382 -1.04 -17.51 -13.91
C LEU A 382 0.09 -18.49 -14.24
N GLU A 383 0.99 -18.15 -15.18
CA GLU A 383 2.14 -18.98 -15.50
C GLU A 383 3.16 -19.06 -14.36
N TYR A 384 3.36 -17.95 -13.64
CA TYR A 384 4.16 -17.94 -12.42
C TYR A 384 3.57 -18.86 -11.34
N CYS A 385 2.24 -18.81 -11.13
CA CYS A 385 1.54 -19.73 -10.24
C CYS A 385 1.80 -21.20 -10.61
N ARG A 386 1.66 -21.57 -11.89
CA ARG A 386 1.93 -22.95 -12.34
C ARG A 386 3.39 -23.36 -12.09
N THR A 387 4.33 -22.44 -12.29
CA THR A 387 5.75 -22.68 -12.02
C THR A 387 5.99 -22.98 -10.53
N LEU A 388 5.37 -22.22 -9.63
CA LEU A 388 5.44 -22.47 -8.18
C LEU A 388 4.84 -23.83 -7.81
N GLN A 389 3.70 -24.21 -8.39
CA GLN A 389 3.09 -25.52 -8.16
C GLN A 389 4.00 -26.67 -8.62
N HIS A 390 4.61 -26.54 -9.79
CA HIS A 390 5.52 -27.56 -10.34
C HIS A 390 6.83 -27.69 -9.57
N SER A 391 7.32 -26.59 -8.97
CA SER A 391 8.55 -26.56 -8.17
C SER A 391 8.54 -27.52 -6.98
N GLY A 392 7.37 -27.97 -6.54
CA GLY A 392 7.22 -28.85 -5.38
C GLY A 392 7.02 -28.13 -4.05
N MET A 393 7.15 -26.80 -4.01
CA MET A 393 7.00 -26.02 -2.77
C MET A 393 5.56 -26.04 -2.21
N TYR A 394 4.55 -26.27 -3.05
CA TYR A 394 3.12 -26.21 -2.68
C TYR A 394 2.36 -27.50 -3.04
N ARG A 395 3.04 -28.66 -3.09
CA ARG A 395 2.36 -29.94 -3.35
C ARG A 395 1.49 -30.34 -2.15
N ARG A 396 0.33 -30.91 -2.45
CA ARG A 396 -0.54 -31.58 -1.46
C ARG A 396 0.11 -32.83 -0.89
#